data_AF-A0A210PB32-F1
#
_entry.id   AF-A0A210PB32-F1
#
_cell.length_a   1.000
_cell.length_b   1.000
_cell.length_c   1.000
_cell.angle_alpha   90.00
_cell.angle_beta   90.00
_cell.angle_gamma   90.00
#
_symmetry.space_group_name_H-M   'P 1'
#
loop_
_entity.id
_entity.type
_entity.pdbx_description
1 polymer ?
#
loop_
_entity_poly.entity_id
_entity_poly.type
_entity_poly.pdbx_seq_one_letter_code
_entity_poly.pdbx_strand_id
1 'polypeptide(L)'
;MYKHFIIISDSYQKGSRIGYKETEISTDRSLLHKILEIKDNLKENDIASYSTHLIETDKPSWKSIIDSDPFFKDILTLDDIDEFIEYSKDRITSKDIAEYVSERFSLTTLPTMKIVYYIYSDFLTTYKKPLFKNNFVAFKYGPVDKELWKEYRYMDEKKIVPVFKNKDSISPVISKLIKSGEYGHIKHIFDSLIKNEKVLGDPFFLKELTHRDGTPWSNVYEPGKNNAITDDIIIKYHPLEKESLS
;
A
#
# COMPACT_ATOMS: atom_id res chain seq x y z
N MET A 1 -6.82 -13.54 38.84
CA MET A 1 -6.29 -12.50 37.93
C MET A 1 -5.81 -13.18 36.66
N TYR A 2 -6.01 -12.50 35.54
CA TYR A 2 -5.61 -12.94 34.20
C TYR A 2 -4.49 -12.03 33.72
N LYS A 3 -3.45 -12.61 33.14
CA LYS A 3 -2.39 -11.91 32.41
C LYS A 3 -2.74 -11.87 30.93
N HIS A 4 -2.60 -10.71 30.33
CA HIS A 4 -2.81 -10.47 28.91
C HIS A 4 -1.49 -10.04 28.28
N PHE A 5 -0.99 -10.83 27.34
CA PHE A 5 0.04 -10.36 26.43
C PHE A 5 -0.63 -9.78 25.19
N ILE A 6 -0.41 -8.50 24.94
CA ILE A 6 -1.08 -7.75 23.88
C ILE A 6 -0.02 -7.28 22.90
N ILE A 7 -0.28 -7.49 21.60
CA ILE A 7 0.50 -6.92 20.51
C ILE A 7 -0.35 -5.89 19.79
N ILE A 8 0.24 -4.75 19.44
CA ILE A 8 -0.43 -3.66 18.73
C ILE A 8 0.43 -3.25 17.55
N SER A 9 -0.20 -3.04 16.40
CA SER A 9 0.44 -2.43 15.23
C SER A 9 -0.47 -1.41 14.59
N ASP A 10 0.12 -0.49 13.82
CA ASP A 10 -0.63 0.39 12.93
C ASP A 10 -1.04 -0.40 11.69
N SER A 11 -2.34 -0.43 11.36
CA SER A 11 -2.81 -0.99 10.11
C SER A 11 -3.28 0.11 9.18
N TYR A 12 -2.47 0.42 8.17
CA TYR A 12 -2.88 1.35 7.11
C TYR A 12 -4.03 0.79 6.27
N GLN A 13 -4.17 -0.54 6.19
CA GLN A 13 -5.31 -1.18 5.50
C GLN A 13 -6.64 -0.89 6.21
N LYS A 14 -6.64 -0.87 7.55
CA LYS A 14 -7.83 -0.56 8.37
C LYS A 14 -7.98 0.93 8.70
N GLY A 15 -6.92 1.72 8.51
CA GLY A 15 -6.89 3.12 8.93
C GLY A 15 -6.96 3.27 10.46
N SER A 16 -6.55 2.25 11.22
CA SER A 16 -6.59 2.23 12.69
C SER A 16 -5.43 1.42 13.25
N ARG A 17 -5.20 1.55 14.57
CA ARG A 17 -4.39 0.57 15.31
C ARG A 17 -5.17 -0.73 15.41
N ILE A 18 -4.49 -1.85 15.20
CA ILE A 18 -5.02 -3.20 15.39
C ILE A 18 -4.34 -3.85 16.59
N GLY A 19 -5.06 -4.70 17.30
CA GLY A 19 -4.55 -5.38 18.48
C GLY A 19 -4.96 -6.84 18.52
N TYR A 20 -4.01 -7.69 18.87
CA TYR A 20 -4.23 -9.10 19.19
C TYR A 20 -3.77 -9.38 20.62
N LYS A 21 -4.37 -10.37 21.29
CA LYS A 21 -3.91 -10.77 22.62
C LYS A 21 -3.95 -12.26 22.85
N GLU A 22 -3.02 -12.71 23.67
CA GLU A 22 -3.11 -13.97 24.42
C GLU A 22 -3.47 -13.70 25.86
N THR A 23 -4.28 -14.58 26.45
CA THR A 23 -4.73 -14.45 27.83
C THR A 23 -4.55 -15.75 28.57
N GLU A 24 -3.89 -15.68 29.72
CA GLU A 24 -3.70 -16.82 30.63
C GLU A 24 -3.96 -16.43 32.08
N ILE A 25 -4.20 -17.42 32.93
CA ILE A 25 -4.30 -17.19 34.38
C ILE A 25 -2.91 -16.79 34.91
N SER A 26 -2.82 -15.80 35.81
CA SER A 26 -1.53 -15.20 36.23
C SER A 26 -0.48 -16.19 36.78
N THR A 27 -0.92 -17.36 37.24
CA THR A 27 -0.08 -18.45 37.80
C THR A 27 0.43 -19.43 36.74
N ASP A 28 -0.10 -19.38 35.52
CA ASP A 28 0.30 -20.28 34.44
C ASP A 28 1.61 -19.82 33.79
N ARG A 29 2.51 -20.78 33.57
CA ARG A 29 3.79 -20.58 32.89
C ARG A 29 3.68 -20.74 31.36
N SER A 30 2.56 -21.25 30.86
CA SER A 30 2.27 -21.45 29.43
C SER A 30 2.32 -20.16 28.60
N LEU A 31 2.01 -19.01 29.23
CA LEU A 31 2.00 -17.71 28.57
C LEU A 31 3.37 -17.36 27.94
N LEU A 32 4.48 -17.74 28.58
CA LEU A 32 5.80 -17.46 28.03
C LEU A 32 6.02 -18.21 26.70
N HIS A 33 5.57 -19.46 26.61
CA HIS A 33 5.67 -20.25 25.38
C HIS A 33 4.85 -19.63 24.25
N LYS A 34 3.61 -19.23 24.55
CA LYS A 34 2.74 -18.53 23.58
C LYS A 34 3.33 -17.21 23.09
N ILE A 35 3.96 -16.44 23.98
CA ILE A 35 4.65 -15.20 23.62
C ILE A 35 5.79 -15.46 22.63
N LEU A 36 6.58 -16.51 22.86
CA LEU A 36 7.68 -16.89 21.97
C LEU A 36 7.15 -17.30 20.59
N GLU A 37 6.13 -18.16 20.56
CA GLU A 37 5.47 -18.60 19.32
C GLU A 37 4.93 -17.41 18.50
N ILE A 38 4.26 -16.46 19.15
CA ILE A 38 3.78 -15.24 18.49
C ILE A 38 4.95 -14.43 17.91
N LYS A 39 6.02 -14.23 18.69
CA LYS A 39 7.18 -13.47 18.22
C LYS A 39 7.87 -14.14 17.02
N ASP A 40 7.96 -15.47 17.03
CA ASP A 40 8.51 -16.24 15.93
C ASP A 40 7.60 -16.12 14.69
N ASN A 41 6.29 -16.27 14.84
CA ASN A 41 5.32 -16.12 13.73
C ASN A 41 5.34 -14.70 13.12
N LEU A 42 5.40 -13.65 13.96
CA LEU A 42 5.55 -12.27 13.49
C LEU A 42 6.85 -12.07 12.71
N LYS A 43 7.96 -12.65 13.19
CA LYS A 43 9.26 -12.56 12.53
C LYS A 43 9.29 -13.30 11.20
N GLU A 44 8.71 -14.49 11.13
CA GLU A 44 8.58 -15.28 9.90
C GLU A 44 7.74 -14.58 8.82
N ASN A 45 6.83 -13.68 9.25
CA ASN A 45 6.00 -12.86 8.37
C ASN A 45 6.55 -11.43 8.15
N ASP A 46 7.80 -11.16 8.49
CA ASP A 46 8.47 -9.85 8.37
C ASP A 46 7.75 -8.70 9.10
N ILE A 47 7.00 -9.00 10.16
CA ILE A 47 6.31 -7.99 10.98
C ILE A 47 7.29 -7.48 12.05
N ALA A 48 8.05 -6.44 11.69
CA ALA A 48 9.07 -5.86 12.58
C ALA A 48 8.57 -4.69 13.45
N SER A 49 7.39 -4.14 13.16
CA SER A 49 6.90 -2.92 13.80
C SER A 49 5.57 -3.17 14.51
N TYR A 50 5.69 -3.46 15.80
CA TYR A 50 4.58 -3.64 16.73
C TYR A 50 5.06 -3.26 18.14
N SER A 51 4.13 -2.85 19.00
CA SER A 51 4.38 -2.70 20.44
C SER A 51 3.83 -3.91 21.18
N THR A 52 4.42 -4.21 22.33
CA THR A 52 3.96 -5.28 23.22
C THR A 52 3.58 -4.72 24.57
N HIS A 53 2.49 -5.20 25.16
CA HIS A 53 2.03 -4.82 26.49
C HIS A 53 1.72 -6.08 27.31
N LEU A 54 1.99 -6.02 28.61
CA LEU A 54 1.60 -7.05 29.56
C LEU A 54 0.71 -6.40 30.62
N ILE A 55 -0.55 -6.84 30.71
CA ILE A 55 -1.55 -6.25 31.61
C ILE A 55 -2.21 -7.36 32.42
N GLU A 56 -2.49 -7.08 33.69
CA GLU A 56 -3.27 -7.97 34.54
C GLU A 56 -4.66 -7.40 34.81
N THR A 57 -5.70 -8.23 34.67
CA THR A 57 -7.07 -7.82 34.97
C THR A 57 -7.86 -8.94 35.66
N ASP A 58 -9.06 -8.61 36.15
CA ASP A 58 -9.93 -9.56 36.83
C ASP A 58 -10.67 -10.52 35.87
N LYS A 59 -10.79 -10.17 34.59
CA LYS A 59 -11.57 -10.94 33.59
C LYS A 59 -10.78 -11.18 32.31
N PRO A 60 -11.00 -12.30 31.60
CA PRO A 60 -10.26 -12.62 30.39
C PRO A 60 -10.66 -11.75 29.18
N SER A 61 -11.59 -10.80 29.31
CA SER A 61 -12.17 -10.03 28.19
C SER A 61 -11.35 -8.78 27.83
N TRP A 62 -11.37 -8.37 26.56
CA TRP A 62 -10.77 -7.10 26.14
C TRP A 62 -11.38 -5.88 26.84
N LYS A 63 -12.68 -5.92 27.14
CA LYS A 63 -13.34 -4.88 27.93
C LYS A 63 -12.66 -4.63 29.28
N SER A 64 -12.23 -5.70 29.97
CA SER A 64 -11.52 -5.58 31.24
C SER A 64 -10.16 -4.88 31.11
N ILE A 65 -9.52 -5.00 29.94
CA ILE A 65 -8.26 -4.30 29.61
C ILE A 65 -8.55 -2.82 29.41
N ILE A 66 -9.60 -2.46 28.66
CA ILE A 66 -10.01 -1.05 28.44
C ILE A 66 -10.43 -0.39 29.76
N ASP A 67 -11.18 -1.10 30.61
CA ASP A 67 -11.61 -0.61 31.92
C ASP A 67 -10.41 -0.34 32.84
N SER A 68 -9.32 -1.10 32.68
CA SER A 68 -8.07 -0.93 33.42
C SER A 68 -7.15 0.15 32.83
N ASP A 69 -7.10 0.27 31.51
CA ASP A 69 -6.28 1.24 30.79
C ASP A 69 -7.04 1.76 29.55
N PRO A 70 -7.53 3.01 29.58
CA PRO A 70 -8.25 3.62 28.45
C PRO A 70 -7.44 3.74 27.16
N PHE A 71 -6.11 3.58 27.18
CA PHE A 71 -5.27 3.56 25.97
C PHE A 71 -5.77 2.59 24.90
N PHE A 72 -6.35 1.46 25.32
CA PHE A 72 -6.80 0.38 24.43
C PHE A 72 -8.18 0.61 23.81
N LYS A 73 -8.86 1.73 24.13
CA LYS A 73 -10.24 2.00 23.70
C LYS A 73 -10.38 2.12 22.18
N ASP A 74 -9.38 2.70 21.51
CA ASP A 74 -9.41 3.00 20.08
C ASP A 74 -8.65 1.97 19.23
N ILE A 75 -8.44 0.77 19.77
CA ILE A 75 -7.75 -0.33 19.08
C ILE A 75 -8.79 -1.28 18.49
N LEU A 76 -8.70 -1.53 17.18
CA LEU A 76 -9.49 -2.55 16.52
C LEU A 76 -8.97 -3.92 16.95
N THR A 77 -9.79 -4.66 17.69
CA THR A 77 -9.43 -5.97 18.24
C THR A 77 -9.60 -7.05 17.20
N LEU A 78 -8.58 -7.87 17.02
CA LEU A 78 -8.58 -9.04 16.15
C LEU A 78 -8.47 -10.29 17.03
N ASP A 79 -9.32 -11.28 16.75
CA ASP A 79 -9.38 -12.53 17.52
C ASP A 79 -8.44 -13.61 16.96
N ASP A 80 -7.88 -13.38 15.77
CA ASP A 80 -6.99 -14.30 15.05
C ASP A 80 -5.62 -13.64 14.80
N ILE A 81 -4.55 -14.38 15.10
CA ILE A 81 -3.18 -13.94 14.89
C ILE A 81 -2.84 -13.82 13.40
N ASP A 82 -3.41 -14.70 12.56
CA ASP A 82 -3.17 -14.65 11.11
C ASP A 82 -3.83 -13.41 10.49
N GLU A 83 -5.01 -13.03 10.97
CA GLU A 83 -5.67 -11.77 10.62
C GLU A 83 -4.86 -10.55 11.09
N PHE A 84 -4.31 -10.60 12.30
CA PHE A 84 -3.41 -9.57 12.81
C PHE A 84 -2.16 -9.42 11.93
N ILE A 85 -1.53 -10.52 11.57
CA ILE A 85 -0.34 -10.54 10.71
C ILE A 85 -0.69 -9.93 9.35
N GLU A 86 -1.76 -10.37 8.70
CA GLU A 86 -2.11 -9.89 7.36
C GLU A 86 -2.44 -8.39 7.35
N TYR A 87 -3.11 -7.88 8.38
CA TYR A 87 -3.40 -6.45 8.51
C TYR A 87 -2.23 -5.62 9.03
N SER A 88 -1.22 -6.26 9.63
CA SER A 88 0.05 -5.62 10.01
C SER A 88 1.04 -5.53 8.84
N LYS A 89 0.79 -6.25 7.72
CA LYS A 89 1.64 -6.15 6.53
C LYS A 89 1.42 -4.79 5.85
N ASP A 90 2.46 -3.96 5.90
CA ASP A 90 2.50 -2.65 5.24
C ASP A 90 2.82 -2.77 3.75
N ARG A 91 2.08 -3.62 3.04
CA ARG A 91 2.22 -3.74 1.60
C ARG A 91 1.84 -2.42 0.93
N ILE A 92 2.73 -1.93 0.09
CA ILE A 92 2.44 -0.81 -0.81
C ILE A 92 1.32 -1.26 -1.75
N THR A 93 0.43 -0.34 -2.08
CA THR A 93 -0.70 -0.53 -2.99
C THR A 93 -0.64 0.53 -4.09
N SER A 94 -1.40 0.32 -5.17
CA SER A 94 -1.58 1.34 -6.23
C SER A 94 -2.14 2.66 -5.68
N LYS A 95 -2.98 2.58 -4.63
CA LYS A 95 -3.53 3.74 -3.92
C LYS A 95 -2.47 4.54 -3.17
N ASP A 96 -1.55 3.88 -2.47
CA ASP A 96 -0.44 4.58 -1.79
C ASP A 96 0.39 5.39 -2.81
N ILE A 97 0.63 4.83 -4.00
CA ILE A 97 1.34 5.54 -5.06
C ILE A 97 0.51 6.72 -5.61
N ALA A 98 -0.81 6.55 -5.78
CA ALA A 98 -1.69 7.63 -6.20
C ALA A 98 -1.76 8.77 -5.15
N GLU A 99 -1.82 8.43 -3.87
CA GLU A 99 -1.78 9.39 -2.76
C GLU A 99 -0.44 10.13 -2.73
N TYR A 100 0.68 9.41 -2.84
CA TYR A 100 2.03 9.99 -2.96
C TYR A 100 2.13 11.02 -4.10
N VAL A 101 1.53 10.73 -5.26
CA VAL A 101 1.48 11.65 -6.41
C VAL A 101 0.59 12.85 -6.09
N SER A 102 -0.61 12.62 -5.54
CA SER A 102 -1.60 13.67 -5.26
C SER A 102 -1.15 14.69 -4.20
N GLU A 103 -0.31 14.28 -3.25
CA GLU A 103 0.30 15.17 -2.26
C GLU A 103 1.30 16.16 -2.89
N ARG A 104 1.83 15.83 -4.06
CA ARG A 104 2.83 16.64 -4.79
C ARG A 104 2.20 17.44 -5.92
N PHE A 105 1.27 16.83 -6.67
CA PHE A 105 0.64 17.44 -7.83
C PHE A 105 -0.86 17.15 -7.87
N SER A 106 -1.63 18.19 -8.16
CA SER A 106 -3.08 18.09 -8.30
C SER A 106 -3.42 17.79 -9.77
N LEU A 107 -3.61 16.49 -10.06
CA LEU A 107 -3.89 15.92 -11.38
C LEU A 107 -5.29 15.32 -11.43
N THR A 108 -5.86 15.19 -12.63
CA THR A 108 -7.12 14.44 -12.85
C THR A 108 -6.86 12.93 -12.80
N THR A 109 -7.92 12.13 -12.80
CA THR A 109 -7.83 10.67 -12.65
C THR A 109 -6.94 10.00 -13.71
N LEU A 110 -7.07 10.35 -14.99
CA LEU A 110 -6.36 9.66 -16.06
C LEU A 110 -4.82 9.83 -15.99
N PRO A 111 -4.26 11.05 -15.88
CA PRO A 111 -2.82 11.22 -15.68
C PRO A 111 -2.31 10.49 -14.44
N THR A 112 -3.02 10.53 -13.32
CA THR A 112 -2.62 9.82 -12.09
C THR A 112 -2.52 8.32 -12.30
N MET A 113 -3.49 7.70 -12.98
CA MET A 113 -3.44 6.26 -13.30
C MET A 113 -2.20 5.90 -14.13
N LYS A 114 -1.81 6.78 -15.06
CA LYS A 114 -0.64 6.58 -15.91
C LYS A 114 0.65 6.71 -15.12
N ILE A 115 0.75 7.73 -14.26
CA ILE A 115 1.92 7.89 -13.39
C ILE A 115 2.08 6.68 -12.46
N VAL A 116 0.99 6.17 -11.87
CA VAL A 116 1.02 4.95 -11.04
C VAL A 116 1.52 3.75 -11.85
N TYR A 117 1.02 3.58 -13.08
CA TYR A 117 1.50 2.54 -14.00
C TYR A 117 2.99 2.67 -14.33
N TYR A 118 3.46 3.89 -14.65
CA TYR A 118 4.87 4.13 -14.97
C TYR A 118 5.78 3.89 -13.76
N ILE A 119 5.39 4.36 -12.56
CA ILE A 119 6.14 4.08 -11.33
C ILE A 119 6.27 2.57 -11.11
N TYR A 120 5.17 1.83 -11.24
CA TYR A 120 5.18 0.38 -11.10
C TYR A 120 6.08 -0.30 -12.15
N SER A 121 5.93 0.10 -13.41
CA SER A 121 6.63 -0.53 -14.54
C SER A 121 8.14 -0.27 -14.51
N ASP A 122 8.54 0.95 -14.18
CA ASP A 122 9.94 1.31 -13.96
C ASP A 122 10.53 0.55 -12.76
N PHE A 123 9.78 0.44 -11.67
CA PHE A 123 10.21 -0.28 -10.49
C PHE A 123 10.40 -1.77 -10.80
N LEU A 124 9.39 -2.41 -11.40
CA LEU A 124 9.42 -3.83 -11.76
C LEU A 124 10.58 -4.15 -12.71
N THR A 125 10.78 -3.32 -13.73
CA THR A 125 11.86 -3.54 -14.72
C THR A 125 13.24 -3.28 -14.14
N THR A 126 13.39 -2.32 -13.22
CA THR A 126 14.68 -1.97 -12.60
C THR A 126 15.08 -2.94 -11.50
N TYR A 127 14.17 -3.23 -10.57
CA TYR A 127 14.46 -4.02 -9.36
C TYR A 127 14.08 -5.49 -9.48
N LYS A 128 13.48 -5.90 -10.61
CA LYS A 128 13.08 -7.29 -10.91
C LYS A 128 12.17 -7.91 -9.84
N LYS A 129 11.39 -7.08 -9.16
CA LYS A 129 10.37 -7.48 -8.18
C LYS A 129 9.17 -6.54 -8.27
N PRO A 130 7.94 -7.02 -8.00
CA PRO A 130 6.76 -6.16 -8.01
C PRO A 130 6.78 -5.15 -6.86
N LEU A 131 6.39 -3.89 -7.13
CA LEU A 131 6.23 -2.86 -6.10
C LEU A 131 5.00 -3.11 -5.22
N PHE A 132 3.93 -3.59 -5.85
CA PHE A 132 2.66 -3.95 -5.25
C PHE A 132 1.97 -5.04 -6.10
N LYS A 133 0.83 -5.55 -5.66
CA LYS A 133 0.07 -6.55 -6.44
C LYS A 133 -0.43 -5.94 -7.75
N ASN A 134 0.05 -6.44 -8.89
CA ASN A 134 -0.36 -5.94 -10.20
C ASN A 134 -1.83 -6.29 -10.50
N ASN A 135 -2.66 -5.27 -10.70
CA ASN A 135 -4.03 -5.40 -11.23
C ASN A 135 -4.26 -4.53 -12.49
N PHE A 136 -3.20 -4.24 -13.25
CA PHE A 136 -3.26 -3.42 -14.45
C PHE A 136 -4.04 -4.08 -15.59
N VAL A 137 -4.80 -3.26 -16.31
CA VAL A 137 -5.50 -3.66 -17.53
C VAL A 137 -5.32 -2.66 -18.66
N ALA A 138 -5.37 -3.17 -19.88
CA ALA A 138 -5.41 -2.37 -21.09
C ALA A 138 -6.78 -1.74 -21.28
N PHE A 139 -7.01 -0.61 -20.61
CA PHE A 139 -8.24 0.16 -20.70
C PHE A 139 -8.23 1.12 -21.90
N LYS A 140 -9.41 1.54 -22.37
CA LYS A 140 -9.53 2.39 -23.59
C LYS A 140 -8.73 3.71 -23.54
N TYR A 141 -8.44 4.22 -22.35
CA TYR A 141 -7.63 5.43 -22.15
C TYR A 141 -6.18 5.10 -21.71
N GLY A 142 -5.68 3.93 -22.09
CA GLY A 142 -4.36 3.41 -21.70
C GLY A 142 -4.41 2.60 -20.38
N PRO A 143 -3.28 2.12 -19.86
CA PRO A 143 -3.23 1.21 -18.72
C PRO A 143 -3.80 1.83 -17.44
N VAL A 144 -4.60 1.06 -16.69
CA VAL A 144 -5.14 1.47 -15.38
C VAL A 144 -5.10 0.30 -14.41
N ASP A 145 -4.82 0.57 -13.14
CA ASP A 145 -5.02 -0.41 -12.08
C ASP A 145 -6.52 -0.56 -11.80
N LYS A 146 -7.04 -1.80 -11.82
CA LYS A 146 -8.47 -2.07 -11.69
C LYS A 146 -9.07 -1.58 -10.37
N GLU A 147 -8.34 -1.74 -9.27
CA GLU A 147 -8.83 -1.39 -7.94
C GLU A 147 -8.81 0.12 -7.77
N LEU A 148 -7.71 0.75 -8.16
CA LEU A 148 -7.59 2.21 -8.16
C LEU A 148 -8.65 2.86 -9.05
N TRP A 149 -8.88 2.35 -10.26
CA TRP A 149 -9.90 2.90 -11.16
C TRP A 149 -11.30 2.87 -10.54
N LYS A 150 -11.66 1.81 -9.80
CA LYS A 150 -12.97 1.72 -9.12
C LYS A 150 -13.15 2.84 -8.10
N GLU A 151 -12.10 3.21 -7.37
CA GLU A 151 -12.16 4.27 -6.37
C GLU A 151 -12.26 5.67 -6.99
N TYR A 152 -11.53 5.92 -8.08
CA TYR A 152 -11.35 7.27 -8.64
C TYR A 152 -12.24 7.60 -9.86
N ARG A 153 -12.92 6.62 -10.45
CA ARG A 153 -13.72 6.80 -11.70
C ARG A 153 -14.87 7.81 -11.58
N TYR A 154 -15.35 8.09 -10.38
CA TYR A 154 -16.47 9.01 -10.13
C TYR A 154 -16.00 10.40 -9.68
N MET A 155 -14.69 10.66 -9.69
CA MET A 155 -14.15 12.00 -9.40
C MET A 155 -14.28 12.96 -10.60
N ASP A 156 -14.84 12.51 -11.73
CA ASP A 156 -15.02 13.27 -12.97
C ASP A 156 -13.72 13.99 -13.42
N GLU A 157 -13.83 15.17 -14.03
CA GLU A 157 -12.70 16.05 -14.39
C GLU A 157 -12.10 16.77 -13.17
N LYS A 158 -12.54 16.46 -11.94
CA LYS A 158 -11.97 17.07 -10.75
C LYS A 158 -10.58 16.52 -10.52
N LYS A 159 -9.72 17.39 -10.03
CA LYS A 159 -8.38 16.99 -9.60
C LYS A 159 -8.49 16.15 -8.33
N ILE A 160 -7.66 15.13 -8.25
CA ILE A 160 -7.51 14.29 -7.06
C ILE A 160 -6.97 15.18 -5.93
N VAL A 161 -7.70 15.18 -4.82
CA VAL A 161 -7.32 15.90 -3.61
C VAL A 161 -6.63 14.91 -2.68
N PRO A 162 -5.45 15.23 -2.14
CA PRO A 162 -4.81 14.37 -1.17
C PRO A 162 -5.67 14.23 0.09
N VAL A 163 -5.71 13.02 0.64
CA VAL A 163 -6.42 12.72 1.89
C VAL A 163 -5.77 13.48 3.04
N PHE A 164 -4.44 13.47 3.09
CA PHE A 164 -3.66 14.21 4.05
C PHE A 164 -3.37 15.63 3.54
N LYS A 165 -3.73 16.64 4.34
CA LYS A 165 -3.62 18.06 3.96
C LYS A 165 -2.60 18.85 4.79
N ASN A 166 -2.08 18.26 5.86
CA ASN A 166 -1.14 18.94 6.74
C ASN A 166 0.26 18.90 6.11
N LYS A 167 0.83 20.05 5.77
CA LYS A 167 2.16 20.12 5.15
C LYS A 167 3.31 20.10 6.17
N ASP A 168 3.01 20.29 7.46
CA ASP A 168 4.01 20.42 8.52
C ASP A 168 4.35 19.07 9.20
N SER A 169 3.84 17.96 8.66
CA SER A 169 4.04 16.62 9.20
C SER A 169 4.25 15.61 8.09
N ILE A 170 4.96 14.52 8.41
CA ILE A 170 5.12 13.39 7.49
C ILE A 170 3.75 12.75 7.31
N SER A 171 3.29 12.67 6.06
CA SER A 171 1.99 12.06 5.77
C SER A 171 2.00 10.55 6.01
N PRO A 172 0.85 9.94 6.34
CA PRO A 172 0.75 8.49 6.56
C PRO A 172 1.31 7.66 5.40
N VAL A 173 1.08 8.09 4.16
CA VAL A 173 1.60 7.41 2.98
C VAL A 173 3.12 7.48 2.90
N ILE A 174 3.74 8.62 3.22
CA ILE A 174 5.21 8.75 3.25
C ILE A 174 5.80 7.89 4.35
N SER A 175 5.21 7.88 5.54
CA SER A 175 5.62 6.99 6.64
C SER A 175 5.59 5.53 6.23
N LYS A 176 4.52 5.09 5.57
CA LYS A 176 4.37 3.73 5.05
C LYS A 176 5.45 3.39 4.01
N LEU A 177 5.68 4.28 3.04
CA LEU A 177 6.72 4.09 2.01
C LEU A 177 8.12 4.05 2.62
N ILE A 178 8.43 4.87 3.63
CA ILE A 178 9.72 4.83 4.34
C ILE A 178 9.87 3.49 5.07
N LYS A 179 8.84 3.06 5.79
CA LYS A 179 8.84 1.81 6.55
C LYS A 179 9.01 0.58 5.65
N SER A 180 8.46 0.62 4.42
CA SER A 180 8.67 -0.44 3.42
C SER A 180 10.10 -0.53 2.87
N GLY A 181 10.93 0.51 3.07
CA GLY A 181 12.26 0.61 2.47
C GLY A 181 12.27 1.09 1.01
N GLU A 182 11.12 1.23 0.36
CA GLU A 182 11.03 1.54 -1.08
C GLU A 182 10.89 3.03 -1.40
N TYR A 183 10.75 3.90 -0.39
CA TYR A 183 10.57 5.35 -0.59
C TYR A 183 11.62 5.97 -1.51
N GLY A 184 12.90 5.66 -1.30
CA GLY A 184 14.00 6.20 -2.12
C GLY A 184 13.91 5.81 -3.59
N HIS A 185 13.56 4.54 -3.86
CA HIS A 185 13.36 4.01 -5.20
C HIS A 185 12.17 4.66 -5.91
N ILE A 186 11.02 4.72 -5.23
CA ILE A 186 9.79 5.35 -5.75
C ILE A 186 10.05 6.83 -6.05
N LYS A 187 10.70 7.54 -5.13
CA LYS A 187 11.05 8.95 -5.30
C LYS A 187 11.95 9.14 -6.52
N HIS A 188 13.01 8.34 -6.66
CA HIS A 188 13.92 8.43 -7.78
C HIS A 188 13.22 8.23 -9.14
N ILE A 189 12.39 7.19 -9.24
CA ILE A 189 11.60 6.91 -10.45
C ILE A 189 10.66 8.07 -10.76
N PHE A 190 9.90 8.52 -9.76
CA PHE A 190 8.95 9.61 -9.92
C PHE A 190 9.64 10.91 -10.35
N ASP A 191 10.74 11.28 -9.68
CA ASP A 191 11.53 12.46 -10.03
C ASP A 191 12.10 12.37 -11.45
N SER A 192 12.50 11.17 -11.89
CA SER A 192 12.95 10.95 -13.26
C SER A 192 11.83 11.13 -14.28
N LEU A 193 10.62 10.64 -13.98
CA LEU A 193 9.47 10.74 -14.86
C LEU A 193 9.07 12.21 -15.09
N ILE A 194 9.01 13.01 -14.02
CA ILE A 194 8.55 14.40 -14.10
C ILE A 194 9.60 15.38 -14.65
N LYS A 195 10.84 14.94 -14.94
CA LYS A 195 11.82 15.77 -15.68
C LYS A 195 11.31 16.17 -17.06
N ASN A 196 10.48 15.33 -17.68
CA ASN A 196 9.78 15.68 -18.90
C ASN A 196 8.53 16.49 -18.52
N GLU A 197 8.57 17.80 -18.73
CA GLU A 197 7.51 18.73 -18.32
C GLU A 197 6.13 18.36 -18.91
N LYS A 198 6.08 17.65 -20.04
CA LYS A 198 4.83 17.18 -20.67
C LYS A 198 4.07 16.17 -19.80
N VAL A 199 4.77 15.41 -18.95
CA VAL A 199 4.14 14.44 -18.02
C VAL A 199 3.12 15.11 -17.11
N LEU A 200 3.42 16.32 -16.65
CA LEU A 200 2.54 17.09 -15.76
C LEU A 200 1.76 18.18 -16.50
N GLY A 201 2.31 18.70 -17.60
CA GLY A 201 1.73 19.81 -18.37
C GLY A 201 0.71 19.40 -19.44
N ASP A 202 0.77 18.17 -19.96
CA ASP A 202 -0.12 17.68 -21.01
C ASP A 202 -0.90 16.43 -20.53
N PRO A 203 -2.21 16.56 -20.26
CA PRO A 203 -3.05 15.45 -19.80
C PRO A 203 -3.15 14.27 -20.78
N PHE A 204 -2.86 14.48 -22.07
CA PHE A 204 -2.94 13.45 -23.10
C PHE A 204 -1.60 12.77 -23.37
N PHE A 205 -0.48 13.42 -23.05
CA PHE A 205 0.87 12.93 -23.37
C PHE A 205 1.10 11.49 -22.91
N LEU A 206 0.81 11.17 -21.64
CA LEU A 206 1.00 9.82 -21.10
C LEU A 206 0.04 8.80 -21.73
N LYS A 207 -1.17 9.20 -22.10
CA LYS A 207 -2.11 8.34 -22.81
C LYS A 207 -1.53 7.96 -24.18
N GLU A 208 -1.14 8.96 -24.97
CA GLU A 208 -0.58 8.75 -26.30
C GLU A 208 0.70 7.91 -26.27
N LEU A 209 1.56 8.15 -25.28
CA LEU A 209 2.76 7.36 -25.07
C LEU A 209 2.43 5.87 -24.83
N THR A 210 1.49 5.58 -23.93
CA THR A 210 1.06 4.19 -23.68
C THR A 210 0.39 3.54 -24.89
N HIS A 211 -0.16 4.32 -25.81
CA HIS A 211 -0.84 3.84 -27.01
C HIS A 211 0.09 3.53 -28.19
N ARG A 212 1.38 3.85 -28.09
CA ARG A 212 2.35 3.56 -29.16
C ARG A 212 2.48 2.06 -29.42
N ASP A 213 2.87 1.73 -30.65
CA ASP A 213 3.15 0.34 -31.02
C ASP A 213 4.31 -0.22 -30.22
N GLY A 214 4.18 -1.46 -29.76
CA GLY A 214 5.23 -2.15 -29.00
C GLY A 214 5.24 -1.88 -27.49
N THR A 215 4.30 -1.10 -26.96
CA THR A 215 4.13 -0.90 -25.50
C THR A 215 3.41 -2.08 -24.84
N PRO A 216 3.52 -2.26 -23.51
CA PRO A 216 2.74 -3.28 -22.80
C PRO A 216 1.23 -3.19 -23.06
N TRP A 217 0.70 -1.98 -23.17
CA TRP A 217 -0.72 -1.76 -23.47
C TRP A 217 -1.09 -2.19 -24.89
N SER A 218 -0.33 -1.78 -25.92
CA SER A 218 -0.70 -2.08 -27.32
C SER A 218 -0.59 -3.55 -27.66
N ASN A 219 0.27 -4.30 -26.96
CA ASN A 219 0.42 -5.74 -27.14
C ASN A 219 -0.77 -6.57 -26.63
N VAL A 220 -1.56 -6.05 -25.68
CA VAL A 220 -2.68 -6.80 -25.10
C VAL A 220 -4.03 -6.11 -25.25
N TYR A 221 -4.07 -4.87 -25.75
CA TYR A 221 -5.32 -4.14 -25.90
C TYR A 221 -6.24 -4.78 -26.93
N GLU A 222 -7.46 -5.06 -26.48
CA GLU A 222 -8.58 -5.40 -27.34
C GLU A 222 -9.78 -4.55 -26.91
N PRO A 223 -10.45 -3.85 -27.84
CA PRO A 223 -11.59 -2.99 -27.52
C PRO A 223 -12.64 -3.68 -26.65
N GLY A 224 -12.88 -3.12 -25.46
CA GLY A 224 -13.92 -3.60 -24.53
C GLY A 224 -13.54 -4.82 -23.67
N LYS A 225 -12.38 -5.44 -23.85
CA LYS A 225 -11.98 -6.63 -23.07
C LYS A 225 -11.29 -6.31 -21.75
N ASN A 226 -10.57 -5.18 -21.67
CA ASN A 226 -9.73 -4.82 -20.52
C ASN A 226 -8.78 -5.97 -20.12
N ASN A 227 -8.07 -6.52 -21.11
CA ASN A 227 -7.11 -7.60 -20.90
C ASN A 227 -6.05 -7.21 -19.86
N ALA A 228 -5.59 -8.18 -19.09
CA ALA A 228 -4.57 -7.96 -18.06
C ALA A 228 -3.22 -7.59 -18.70
N ILE A 229 -2.55 -6.60 -18.13
CA ILE A 229 -1.15 -6.28 -18.45
C ILE A 229 -0.31 -6.93 -17.35
N THR A 230 0.13 -8.15 -17.58
CA THR A 230 0.88 -8.94 -16.59
C THR A 230 2.31 -8.43 -16.41
N ASP A 231 2.97 -8.83 -15.32
CA ASP A 231 4.36 -8.47 -15.04
C ASP A 231 5.29 -8.88 -16.20
N ASP A 232 5.08 -10.07 -16.79
CA ASP A 232 5.86 -10.54 -17.94
C ASP A 232 5.71 -9.63 -19.16
N ILE A 233 4.49 -9.14 -19.42
CA ILE A 233 4.22 -8.19 -20.52
C ILE A 233 4.92 -6.86 -20.23
N ILE A 234 4.86 -6.36 -19.00
CA ILE A 234 5.58 -5.13 -18.61
C ILE A 234 7.09 -5.32 -18.76
N ILE A 235 7.65 -6.40 -18.22
CA ILE A 235 9.09 -6.71 -18.28
C ILE A 235 9.58 -6.77 -19.73
N LYS A 236 8.78 -7.34 -20.63
CA LYS A 236 9.14 -7.52 -22.04
C LYS A 236 9.07 -6.23 -22.85
N TYR A 237 8.05 -5.41 -22.64
CA TYR A 237 7.71 -4.31 -23.56
C TYR A 237 7.94 -2.90 -22.99
N HIS A 238 7.93 -2.73 -21.67
CA HIS A 238 8.13 -1.42 -21.04
C HIS A 238 9.51 -0.79 -21.31
N PRO A 239 10.63 -1.53 -21.41
CA PRO A 239 11.92 -0.92 -21.76
C PRO A 239 11.90 -0.15 -23.08
N LEU A 240 11.14 -0.63 -24.08
CA LEU A 240 10.98 0.03 -25.39
C LEU A 240 10.12 1.30 -25.27
N GLU A 241 9.13 1.28 -24.39
CA GLU A 241 8.29 2.44 -24.05
C GLU A 241 9.09 3.53 -23.34
N LYS A 242 10.10 3.15 -22.53
CA LYS A 242 10.90 4.10 -21.74
C LYS A 242 11.89 4.93 -22.57
N GLU A 243 12.46 4.37 -23.64
CA GLU A 243 13.34 5.11 -24.56
C GLU A 243 12.60 6.30 -25.23
N SER A 244 11.28 6.26 -25.27
CA SER A 244 10.42 7.32 -25.78
C SER A 244 10.11 8.45 -24.78
N LEU A 245 10.47 8.29 -23.50
CA LEU A 245 10.27 9.27 -22.42
C LEU A 245 11.44 10.24 -22.25
N SER A 246 12.66 9.78 -22.60
CA SER A 246 13.92 10.54 -22.60
C SER A 246 14.06 11.44 -23.82
#